data_AF-U1R2X9-F1
#
_entry.id   AF-U1R2X9-F1
#
_cell.length_a   1.000
_cell.length_b   1.000
_cell.length_c   1.000
_cell.angle_alpha   90.00
_cell.angle_beta   90.00
_cell.angle_gamma   90.00
#
_symmetry.space_group_name_H-M   'P 1'
#
loop_
_entity.id
_entity.type
_entity.pdbx_description
1 polymer ?
#
loop_
_entity_poly.entity_id
_entity_poly.type
_entity_poly.pdbx_seq_one_letter_code
_entity_poly.pdbx_strand_id
1 'polypeptide(L)' 'MRSDSTPIIVEKVVEEIDNVVRQVRFDGWQSTSEGDREVRRQLRLILVVKFKIKSTDVFGKAHEYIREYY' A
#
# COMPACT_ATOMS: atom_id res chain seq x y z
N MET A 1 -8.51 -24.12 5.57
CA MET A 1 -7.11 -24.01 5.12
C MET A 1 -6.90 -22.55 4.73
N ARG A 2 -6.41 -21.73 5.67
CA ARG A 2 -6.03 -20.34 5.36
C ARG A 2 -4.71 -20.46 4.63
N SER A 3 -4.68 -20.04 3.37
CA SER A 3 -3.47 -20.13 2.56
C SER A 3 -2.36 -19.31 3.22
N ASP A 4 -1.36 -19.98 3.79
CA ASP A 4 -0.17 -19.38 4.42
C ASP A 4 0.68 -18.53 3.45
N SER A 5 0.28 -18.47 2.18
CA SER A 5 0.81 -17.59 1.15
C SER A 5 0.24 -16.16 1.22
N THR A 6 -0.93 -15.95 1.83
CA THR A 6 -1.53 -14.61 1.98
C THR A 6 -0.77 -13.70 2.96
N PRO A 7 -0.30 -14.16 4.14
CA PRO A 7 0.47 -13.34 5.08
C PRO A 7 1.79 -12.83 4.48
N ILE A 8 2.52 -13.70 3.77
CA ILE A 8 3.82 -13.37 3.17
C ILE A 8 3.68 -12.28 2.08
N ILE A 9 2.57 -12.28 1.34
CA ILE A 9 2.29 -11.24 0.34
C ILE A 9 1.98 -9.91 1.04
N VAL A 10 1.25 -9.93 2.15
CA VAL A 10 0.92 -8.72 2.92
C VAL A 10 2.18 -8.08 3.50
N GLU A 11 3.06 -8.84 4.14
CA GLU A 11 4.32 -8.32 4.71
C GLU A 11 5.22 -7.69 3.63
N LYS A 12 5.38 -8.35 2.48
CA LYS A 12 6.16 -7.81 1.34
C LYS A 12 5.53 -6.57 0.72
N VAL A 13 4.20 -6.51 0.70
CA VAL A 13 3.47 -5.32 0.24
C VAL A 13 3.67 -4.17 1.22
N VAL A 14 3.64 -4.44 2.53
CA VAL A 14 3.88 -3.44 3.59
C VAL A 14 5.30 -2.89 3.53
N GLU A 15 6.32 -3.73 3.31
CA GLU A 15 7.72 -3.29 3.21
C GLU A 15 7.95 -2.40 1.97
N GLU A 16 7.33 -2.71 0.84
CA GLU A 16 7.39 -1.88 -0.37
C GLU A 16 6.59 -0.58 -0.25
N ILE A 17 5.49 -0.63 0.48
CA ILE A 17 4.72 0.54 0.87
C ILE A 17 5.53 1.47 1.78
N ASP A 18 6.25 0.91 2.76
CA ASP A 18 7.09 1.68 3.68
C ASP A 18 8.19 2.41 2.89
N ASN A 19 8.77 1.74 1.88
CA ASN A 19 9.67 2.38 0.92
C ASN A 19 9.02 3.54 0.15
N VAL A 20 7.76 3.40 -0.29
CA VAL A 20 7.02 4.51 -0.92
C VAL A 20 6.84 5.65 0.05
N VAL A 21 6.25 5.41 1.22
CA VAL A 21 5.95 6.45 2.21
C VAL A 21 7.21 7.21 2.61
N ARG A 22 8.31 6.49 2.85
CA ARG A 22 9.63 7.08 3.14
C ARG A 22 10.19 7.90 1.96
N GLN A 23 9.98 7.46 0.72
CA GLN A 23 10.46 8.18 -0.46
C GLN A 23 9.66 9.45 -0.75
N VAL A 24 8.35 9.47 -0.51
CA VAL A 24 7.54 10.66 -0.81
C VAL A 24 7.80 11.81 0.16
N ARG A 25 8.46 11.61 1.31
CA ARG A 25 8.71 12.67 2.33
C ARG A 25 7.46 13.55 2.59
N PHE A 26 6.27 12.95 2.55
CA PHE A 26 5.03 13.66 2.81
C PHE A 26 4.54 13.30 4.21
N ASP A 27 5.19 13.86 5.22
CA ASP A 27 4.61 13.94 6.56
C ASP A 27 3.24 14.61 6.44
N GLY A 28 2.20 13.97 6.97
CA GLY A 28 0.84 14.48 6.88
C GLY A 28 0.16 14.28 5.52
N TRP A 29 0.60 13.31 4.70
CA TRP A 29 -0.11 12.92 3.47
C TRP A 29 -1.60 12.61 3.74
N GLN A 30 -1.91 12.04 4.91
CA GLN A 30 -3.27 11.73 5.36
C GLN A 30 -4.19 12.94 5.49
N SER A 31 -3.61 14.11 5.78
CA SER A 31 -4.31 15.37 6.01
C SER A 31 -4.61 16.15 4.73
N THR A 32 -4.13 15.69 3.57
CA THR A 32 -4.34 16.38 2.29
C THR A 32 -4.91 15.43 1.23
N SER A 33 -5.82 15.94 0.41
CA SER A 33 -6.39 15.19 -0.71
C SER A 33 -5.34 14.83 -1.78
N GLU A 34 -4.30 15.65 -1.93
CA GLU A 34 -3.22 15.41 -2.89
C GLU A 34 -2.29 14.30 -2.39
N GLY A 35 -1.93 14.31 -1.10
CA GLY A 35 -1.15 13.24 -0.46
C GLY A 35 -1.86 11.89 -0.54
N ASP A 36 -3.16 11.83 -0.21
CA ASP A 36 -3.95 10.59 -0.32
C ASP A 36 -4.00 10.06 -1.76
N ARG A 37 -4.14 10.95 -2.76
CA ARG A 37 -4.10 10.55 -4.17
C ARG A 37 -2.74 9.99 -4.59
N GLU A 38 -1.65 10.59 -4.14
CA GLU A 38 -0.30 10.14 -4.45
C GLU A 38 -0.04 8.74 -3.87
N VAL A 39 -0.35 8.53 -2.59
CA VAL A 39 -0.22 7.21 -1.94
C VAL A 39 -1.07 6.16 -2.65
N ARG A 40 -2.32 6.46 -2.98
CA ARG A 40 -3.19 5.53 -3.74
C ARG A 40 -2.60 5.20 -5.12
N ARG A 41 -1.98 6.15 -5.81
CA ARG A 41 -1.35 5.94 -7.13
C ARG A 41 -0.16 5.01 -7.00
N GLN A 42 0.75 5.27 -6.06
CA GLN A 42 1.94 4.47 -5.84
C GLN A 42 1.60 3.05 -5.39
N LEU A 43 0.65 2.90 -4.46
CA LEU A 43 0.14 1.61 -4.02
C LEU A 43 -0.41 0.79 -5.20
N ARG A 44 -1.14 1.43 -6.11
CA ARG A 44 -1.70 0.79 -7.30
C ARG A 44 -0.60 0.34 -8.27
N LEU A 45 0.42 1.16 -8.47
CA LEU A 45 1.60 0.80 -9.27
C LEU A 45 2.31 -0.41 -8.67
N ILE A 46 2.55 -0.45 -7.36
CA ILE A 46 3.21 -1.59 -6.71
C ILE A 46 2.40 -2.87 -6.87
N LEU A 47 1.12 -2.83 -6.50
CA LEU A 47 0.26 -4.02 -6.55
C LEU A 47 0.14 -4.57 -7.98
N VAL A 48 -0.09 -3.70 -8.97
CA VAL A 48 -0.34 -4.14 -10.34
C VAL A 48 0.94 -4.42 -11.11
N VAL A 49 1.98 -3.57 -10.97
CA VAL A 49 3.20 -3.67 -11.77
C VAL A 49 4.18 -4.67 -11.17
N LYS A 50 4.46 -4.58 -9.86
CA LYS A 50 5.40 -5.46 -9.15
C LYS A 50 4.76 -6.82 -8.83
N PHE A 51 3.60 -6.82 -8.18
CA PHE A 51 3.00 -8.07 -7.67
C PHE A 51 1.97 -8.70 -8.62
N LYS A 52 1.60 -8.03 -9.71
CA LYS A 52 0.54 -8.46 -10.64
C LYS A 52 -0.82 -8.73 -9.97
N ILE A 53 -1.07 -8.10 -8.82
CA ILE A 53 -2.31 -8.17 -8.06
C ILE A 53 -3.27 -7.09 -8.57
N LYS A 54 -4.41 -7.51 -9.12
CA LYS A 54 -5.49 -6.63 -9.58
C LYS A 54 -6.74 -6.71 -8.69
N SER A 55 -6.56 -7.03 -7.41
CA SER A 55 -7.66 -7.17 -6.45
C SER A 55 -7.97 -5.85 -5.76
N THR A 56 -9.22 -5.39 -5.88
CA THR A 56 -9.71 -4.20 -5.17
C THR A 56 -9.72 -4.40 -3.66
N ASP A 57 -9.98 -5.61 -3.17
CA ASP A 57 -9.95 -5.94 -1.74
C ASP A 57 -8.53 -5.81 -1.17
N VAL A 58 -7.53 -6.33 -1.89
CA VAL A 58 -6.12 -6.20 -1.50
C VAL A 58 -5.68 -4.73 -1.52
N PHE A 59 -6.10 -3.97 -2.53
CA PHE A 59 -5.84 -2.53 -2.58
C PHE A 59 -6.44 -1.80 -1.36
N GLY A 60 -7.70 -2.09 -1.03
CA GLY A 60 -8.40 -1.46 0.10
C GLY A 60 -7.72 -1.75 1.43
N LYS A 61 -7.45 -3.02 1.72
CA LYS A 61 -6.76 -3.45 2.95
C LYS A 61 -5.37 -2.86 3.08
N ALA A 62 -4.61 -2.82 1.99
CA ALA A 62 -3.28 -2.22 1.99
C ALA A 62 -3.36 -0.71 2.23
N HIS A 63 -4.30 0.00 1.59
CA HIS A 63 -4.47 1.44 1.80
C HIS A 63 -4.91 1.79 3.23
N GLU A 64 -5.83 1.01 3.79
CA GLU A 64 -6.28 1.14 5.18
C GLU A 64 -5.13 0.90 6.17
N TYR A 65 -4.34 -0.16 5.95
CA TYR A 65 -3.15 -0.41 6.75
C TYR A 65 -2.15 0.76 6.70
N ILE A 66 -1.87 1.34 5.51
CA ILE A 66 -1.00 2.52 5.42
C ILE A 66 -1.55 3.65 6.29
N ARG A 67 -2.85 3.91 6.21
CA ARG A 67 -3.50 5.00 6.93
C ARG A 67 -3.55 4.78 8.45
N GLU A 68 -3.58 3.55 8.92
CA GLU A 68 -3.57 3.28 10.37
C GLU A 68 -2.19 3.45 10.99
N TYR A 69 -1.12 3.14 10.25
CA TYR A 69 0.24 3.06 10.80
C TYR A 69 1.21 4.16 10.33
N TYR A 70 0.86 4.97 9.32
CA TYR A 70 1.71 6.05 8.75
C TYR A 70 0.96 7.35 8.48
#